data_AF-A0A0L7KJK8-F1
#
_entry.id   AF-A0A0L7KJK8-F1
#
_cell.length_a   1.000
_cell.length_b   1.000
_cell.length_c   1.000
_cell.angle_alpha   90.00
_cell.angle_beta   90.00
_cell.angle_gamma   90.00
#
_symmetry.space_group_name_H-M   'P 1'
#
loop_
_entity.id
_entity.type
_entity.pdbx_description
1 polymer ?
#
loop_
_entity_poly.entity_id
_entity_poly.type
_entity_poly.pdbx_seq_one_letter_code
_entity_poly.pdbx_strand_id
1 'polypeptide(L)'
;MAKPVSGGGGGGGNDYSKATDAKHLFDMIGKDVHETVEKEAANYRGKLHGRLTGATFHTRKGFVPSHVSEPCQLDHKIHTNVTSGYDNDNPCANRSTVRFSDKYGGQCTDTKIKGNDPANGGACAPFRRLFLCDHHLSHMNAGKTNTTDNLLLE
;
A
#
# COMPACT_ATOMS: atom_id res chain seq x y z
N MET A 1 10.16 -38.51 48.79
CA MET A 1 10.91 -37.45 48.07
C MET A 1 10.49 -37.52 46.61
N ALA A 2 9.55 -36.66 46.19
CA ALA A 2 9.08 -36.62 44.81
C ALA A 2 10.04 -35.76 43.97
N LYS A 3 10.51 -36.30 42.84
CA LYS A 3 11.35 -35.58 41.89
C LYS A 3 10.51 -34.48 41.22
N PRO A 4 11.02 -33.25 41.05
CA PRO A 4 10.34 -32.26 40.24
C PRO A 4 10.44 -32.67 38.76
N VAL A 5 9.29 -32.74 38.12
CA VAL A 5 9.14 -32.87 36.66
C VAL A 5 9.57 -31.52 36.07
N SER A 6 10.62 -31.50 35.25
CA SER A 6 10.96 -30.29 34.48
C SER A 6 9.91 -30.12 33.39
N GLY A 7 8.99 -29.18 33.61
CA GLY A 7 8.04 -28.76 32.60
C GLY A 7 8.78 -28.25 31.37
N GLY A 8 8.53 -28.88 30.23
CA GLY A 8 8.89 -28.35 28.93
C GLY A 8 8.12 -27.05 28.70
N GLY A 9 8.81 -25.91 28.86
CA GLY A 9 8.28 -24.61 28.50
C GLY A 9 8.45 -24.40 27.00
N GLY A 10 7.36 -24.56 26.26
CA GLY A 10 7.30 -24.29 24.82
C GLY A 10 7.64 -22.83 24.52
N GLY A 11 8.75 -22.60 23.82
CA GLY A 11 9.09 -21.34 23.17
C GLY A 11 8.75 -21.43 21.68
N GLY A 12 7.47 -21.61 21.34
CA GLY A 12 7.00 -21.68 19.95
C GLY A 12 6.80 -20.29 19.34
N GLY A 13 7.83 -19.43 19.43
CA GLY A 13 7.84 -18.11 18.81
C GLY A 13 8.99 -18.02 17.81
N ASN A 14 8.81 -17.23 16.75
CA ASN A 14 9.86 -17.01 15.77
C ASN A 14 11.04 -16.28 16.43
N ASP A 15 12.25 -16.78 16.19
CA ASP A 15 13.49 -16.19 16.72
C ASP A 15 14.00 -15.09 15.78
N TYR A 16 13.93 -13.84 16.25
CA TYR A 16 14.42 -12.67 15.53
C TYR A 16 15.76 -12.14 16.05
N SER A 17 16.41 -12.86 16.98
CA SER A 17 17.66 -12.41 17.63
C SER A 17 18.83 -12.18 16.67
N LYS A 18 18.75 -12.72 15.45
CA LYS A 18 19.75 -12.57 14.39
C LYS A 18 19.64 -11.27 13.59
N ALA A 19 18.67 -10.42 13.91
CA ALA A 19 18.54 -9.12 13.26
C ALA A 19 19.81 -8.27 13.49
N THR A 20 20.38 -7.78 12.40
CA THR A 20 21.59 -6.95 12.42
C THR A 20 21.29 -5.45 12.55
N ASP A 21 20.08 -5.06 12.16
CA ASP A 21 19.56 -3.70 12.22
C ASP A 21 18.02 -3.72 12.24
N ALA A 22 17.41 -2.55 12.42
CA ALA A 22 15.95 -2.43 12.49
C ALA A 22 15.25 -2.85 11.19
N LYS A 23 15.87 -2.61 10.03
CA LYS A 23 15.28 -3.03 8.74
C LYS A 23 15.25 -4.55 8.66
N HIS A 24 16.37 -5.21 8.96
CA HIS A 24 16.47 -6.66 8.94
C HIS A 24 15.48 -7.30 9.94
N LEU A 25 15.32 -6.72 11.13
CA LEU A 25 14.30 -7.16 12.10
C LEU A 25 12.89 -7.11 11.51
N PHE A 26 12.48 -5.98 10.94
CA PHE A 26 11.13 -5.82 10.38
C PHE A 26 10.91 -6.63 9.11
N ASP A 27 11.95 -6.87 8.31
CA ASP A 27 11.86 -7.75 7.14
C ASP A 27 11.61 -9.22 7.57
N MET A 28 12.26 -9.70 8.64
CA MET A 28 11.99 -11.04 9.18
C MET A 28 10.57 -11.17 9.73
N ILE A 29 10.13 -10.20 10.54
CA ILE A 29 8.73 -10.17 11.04
C ILE A 29 7.76 -10.10 9.86
N GLY A 30 8.05 -9.26 8.87
CA GLY A 30 7.24 -9.11 7.66
C GLY A 30 7.10 -10.40 6.87
N LYS A 31 8.15 -11.21 6.78
CA LYS A 31 8.11 -12.55 6.17
C LYS A 31 7.12 -13.46 6.91
N ASP A 32 7.21 -13.54 8.23
CA ASP A 32 6.38 -14.44 9.03
C ASP A 32 4.90 -14.03 9.01
N VAL A 33 4.64 -12.71 9.06
CA VAL A 33 3.30 -12.16 8.87
C VAL A 33 2.79 -12.48 7.46
N HIS A 34 3.63 -12.30 6.43
CA HIS A 34 3.27 -12.60 5.04
C HIS A 34 2.87 -14.08 4.87
N GLU A 35 3.68 -15.02 5.37
CA GLU A 35 3.37 -16.46 5.29
C GLU A 35 2.04 -16.82 5.97
N THR A 36 1.71 -16.14 7.07
CA THR A 36 0.44 -16.33 7.79
C THR A 36 -0.73 -15.84 6.97
N VAL A 37 -0.70 -14.57 6.51
CA VAL A 37 -1.80 -13.98 5.75
C VAL A 37 -1.96 -14.61 4.36
N GLU A 38 -0.87 -15.10 3.76
CA GLU A 38 -0.91 -15.83 2.49
C GLU A 38 -1.78 -17.07 2.65
N LYS A 39 -1.55 -17.89 3.69
CA LYS A 39 -2.35 -19.09 3.98
C LYS A 39 -3.81 -18.76 4.25
N GLU A 40 -4.09 -17.74 5.07
CA GLU A 40 -5.46 -17.34 5.41
C GLU A 40 -6.23 -16.78 4.19
N ALA A 41 -5.55 -16.05 3.30
CA ALA A 41 -6.16 -15.47 2.12
C ALA A 41 -6.39 -16.47 0.97
N ALA A 42 -5.92 -17.73 1.08
CA ALA A 42 -5.93 -18.72 -0.01
C ALA A 42 -7.29 -18.85 -0.72
N ASN A 43 -8.39 -18.87 0.04
CA ASN A 43 -9.75 -19.02 -0.49
C ASN A 43 -10.26 -17.79 -1.27
N TYR A 44 -9.60 -16.64 -1.15
CA TYR A 44 -10.01 -15.38 -1.77
C TYR A 44 -9.09 -14.93 -2.90
N ARG A 45 -7.91 -15.56 -3.06
CA ARG A 45 -6.93 -15.18 -4.08
C ARG A 45 -7.57 -15.08 -5.47
N GLY A 46 -8.29 -16.12 -5.90
CA GLY A 46 -8.95 -16.10 -7.21
C GLY A 46 -10.03 -15.03 -7.39
N LYS A 47 -10.67 -14.58 -6.30
CA LYS A 47 -11.71 -13.54 -6.33
C LYS A 47 -11.13 -12.12 -6.31
N LEU A 48 -9.97 -11.94 -5.68
CA LEU A 48 -9.34 -10.63 -5.49
C LEU A 48 -8.18 -10.38 -6.46
N HIS A 49 -7.75 -11.40 -7.21
CA HIS A 49 -6.65 -11.30 -8.15
C HIS A 49 -7.02 -10.43 -9.36
N GLY A 50 -6.52 -9.19 -9.36
CA GLY A 50 -6.60 -8.29 -10.51
C GLY A 50 -5.63 -8.70 -11.63
N ARG A 51 -6.00 -8.41 -12.87
CA ARG A 51 -5.18 -8.59 -14.08
C ARG A 51 -5.22 -7.31 -14.90
N LEU A 52 -4.06 -6.68 -15.14
CA LEU A 52 -3.98 -5.45 -15.94
C LEU A 52 -4.60 -5.60 -17.33
N THR A 53 -4.42 -6.75 -17.97
CA THR A 53 -5.02 -7.07 -19.28
C THR A 53 -6.55 -7.14 -19.26
N GLY A 54 -7.14 -7.38 -18.09
CA GLY A 54 -8.59 -7.41 -17.87
C GLY A 54 -9.18 -6.04 -17.53
N ALA A 55 -8.33 -5.03 -17.26
CA ALA A 55 -8.80 -3.69 -16.94
C ALA A 55 -9.48 -3.04 -18.15
N THR A 56 -10.45 -2.18 -17.86
CA THR A 56 -11.25 -1.45 -18.86
C THR A 56 -11.27 0.04 -18.52
N PHE A 57 -11.35 0.88 -19.55
CA PHE A 57 -11.40 2.33 -19.43
C PHE A 57 -12.70 2.89 -19.97
N HIS A 58 -13.26 3.86 -19.25
CA HIS A 58 -14.47 4.54 -19.69
C HIS A 58 -14.16 5.63 -20.73
N THR A 59 -14.55 5.42 -21.99
CA THR A 59 -14.45 6.41 -23.07
C THR A 59 -15.82 6.99 -23.42
N ARG A 60 -15.86 7.99 -24.32
CA ARG A 60 -17.14 8.47 -24.91
C ARG A 60 -17.89 7.40 -25.68
N LYS A 61 -17.21 6.32 -26.11
CA LYS A 61 -17.77 5.21 -26.88
C LYS A 61 -18.13 4.00 -26.01
N GLY A 62 -18.05 4.14 -24.67
CA GLY A 62 -18.24 3.06 -23.71
C GLY A 62 -16.92 2.53 -23.14
N PHE A 63 -16.96 1.34 -22.55
CA PHE A 63 -15.80 0.68 -21.96
C PHE A 63 -14.92 0.06 -23.04
N VAL A 64 -13.62 0.37 -23.00
CA VAL A 64 -12.61 -0.23 -23.88
C VAL A 64 -11.63 -1.04 -23.05
N PRO A 65 -11.19 -2.23 -23.49
CA PRO A 65 -10.15 -2.98 -22.80
C PRO A 65 -8.83 -2.21 -22.81
N SER A 66 -8.02 -2.38 -21.76
CA SER A 66 -6.73 -1.70 -21.67
C SER A 66 -5.72 -2.20 -22.69
N HIS A 67 -5.73 -3.52 -22.93
CA HIS A 67 -4.69 -4.25 -23.66
C HIS A 67 -3.26 -4.02 -23.12
N VAL A 68 -3.11 -3.40 -21.95
CA VAL A 68 -1.82 -3.20 -21.29
C VAL A 68 -1.48 -4.47 -20.51
N SER A 69 -0.48 -5.21 -20.98
CA SER A 69 0.09 -6.35 -20.25
C SER A 69 1.27 -5.94 -19.38
N GLU A 70 2.01 -4.92 -19.81
CA GLU A 70 3.24 -4.46 -19.15
C GLU A 70 2.97 -3.19 -18.32
N PRO A 71 3.13 -3.25 -16.98
CA PRO A 71 2.89 -2.08 -16.12
C PRO A 71 3.73 -0.86 -16.51
N CYS A 72 4.92 -1.07 -17.07
CA CYS A 72 5.81 0.01 -17.51
C CYS A 72 5.29 0.80 -18.72
N GLN A 73 4.25 0.30 -19.41
CA GLN A 73 3.60 0.98 -20.53
C GLN A 73 2.35 1.78 -20.09
N LEU A 74 2.06 1.82 -18.79
CA LEU A 74 0.98 2.64 -18.26
C LEU A 74 1.30 4.13 -18.46
N ASP A 75 0.29 4.87 -18.91
CA ASP A 75 0.34 6.33 -19.11
C ASP A 75 -0.93 6.86 -18.48
N HIS A 76 -0.81 7.65 -17.41
CA HIS A 76 -1.96 8.14 -16.65
C HIS A 76 -2.94 8.97 -17.48
N LYS A 77 -2.50 9.55 -18.61
CA LYS A 77 -3.36 10.35 -19.50
C LYS A 77 -4.31 9.49 -20.33
N ILE A 78 -3.98 8.20 -20.49
CA ILE A 78 -4.69 7.26 -21.36
C ILE A 78 -5.29 6.13 -20.51
N HIS A 79 -4.52 5.63 -19.57
CA HIS A 79 -4.77 4.43 -18.80
C HIS A 79 -5.28 4.77 -17.39
N THR A 80 -6.44 5.43 -17.30
CA THR A 80 -7.13 5.70 -16.03
C THR A 80 -8.65 5.74 -16.19
N ASN A 81 -9.37 5.43 -15.10
CA ASN A 81 -10.81 5.66 -14.95
C ASN A 81 -11.14 7.00 -14.26
N VAL A 82 -10.14 7.81 -13.92
CA VAL A 82 -10.32 9.19 -13.45
C VAL A 82 -10.55 10.10 -14.65
N THR A 83 -11.83 10.29 -15.02
CA THR A 83 -12.17 10.96 -16.29
C THR A 83 -12.69 12.40 -16.13
N SER A 84 -12.60 13.00 -14.95
CA SER A 84 -13.24 14.30 -14.68
C SER A 84 -12.39 15.20 -13.80
N GLY A 85 -12.37 16.48 -14.17
CA GLY A 85 -11.57 17.51 -13.51
C GLY A 85 -10.20 17.66 -14.17
N TYR A 86 -9.64 18.87 -14.06
CA TYR A 86 -8.34 19.20 -14.62
C TYR A 86 -7.23 18.56 -13.78
N ASP A 87 -6.32 17.81 -14.43
CA ASP A 87 -5.13 17.20 -13.82
C ASP A 87 -5.43 16.17 -12.71
N ASN A 88 -6.68 15.71 -12.62
CA ASN A 88 -7.09 14.70 -11.64
C ASN A 88 -6.57 13.30 -11.98
N ASP A 89 -6.30 13.02 -13.24
CA ASP A 89 -5.69 11.78 -13.72
C ASP A 89 -4.20 11.66 -13.38
N ASN A 90 -3.51 12.78 -13.14
CA ASN A 90 -2.09 12.81 -12.85
C ASN A 90 -1.81 12.39 -11.39
N PRO A 91 -1.13 11.26 -11.15
CA PRO A 91 -0.89 10.76 -9.80
C PRO A 91 -0.10 11.73 -8.91
N CYS A 92 0.74 12.58 -9.51
CA CYS A 92 1.61 13.50 -8.80
C CYS A 92 1.10 14.95 -8.79
N ALA A 93 -0.12 15.21 -9.29
CA ALA A 93 -0.66 16.57 -9.32
C ALA A 93 -0.70 17.22 -7.93
N ASN A 94 -0.37 18.51 -7.87
CA ASN A 94 -0.32 19.32 -6.64
C ASN A 94 0.59 18.73 -5.53
N ARG A 95 1.57 17.88 -5.87
CA ARG A 95 2.57 17.37 -4.92
C ARG A 95 3.88 18.14 -5.06
N SER A 96 4.56 18.33 -3.93
CA SER A 96 5.93 18.88 -3.93
C SER A 96 6.88 17.90 -4.62
N THR A 97 7.81 18.43 -5.42
CA THR A 97 8.89 17.63 -6.02
C THR A 97 9.99 17.27 -5.02
N VAL A 98 10.04 17.95 -3.87
CA VAL A 98 11.03 17.70 -2.82
C VAL A 98 10.55 16.56 -1.90
N ARG A 99 10.99 15.34 -2.21
CA ARG A 99 10.66 14.13 -1.41
C ARG A 99 11.73 13.76 -0.38
N PHE A 100 12.94 14.29 -0.56
CA PHE A 100 14.09 14.11 0.31
C PHE A 100 14.64 15.49 0.64
N SER A 101 14.33 15.99 1.83
CA SER A 101 14.79 17.31 2.28
C SER A 101 15.90 17.14 3.29
N ASP A 102 17.00 17.87 3.09
CA ASP A 102 18.08 17.96 4.08
C ASP A 102 17.79 19.02 5.16
N LYS A 103 16.73 19.82 4.98
CA LYS A 103 16.38 20.94 5.84
C LYS A 103 15.17 20.66 6.73
N TYR A 104 14.16 20.00 6.19
CA TYR A 104 12.90 19.73 6.87
C TYR A 104 12.77 18.22 7.16
N GLY A 105 12.41 17.90 8.41
CA GLY A 105 12.14 16.53 8.84
C GLY A 105 10.77 16.00 8.37
N GLY A 106 10.13 15.14 9.15
CA GLY A 106 8.76 14.67 8.86
C GLY A 106 7.66 15.61 9.38
N GLN A 107 6.42 15.35 8.97
CA GLN A 107 5.24 15.91 9.65
C GLN A 107 4.90 15.03 10.85
N CYS A 108 4.70 15.60 12.03
CA CYS A 108 4.42 14.85 13.25
C CYS A 108 3.13 15.31 13.97
N THR A 109 2.39 16.29 13.41
CA THR A 109 1.22 16.84 14.07
C THR A 109 0.06 15.85 14.14
N ASP A 110 -0.67 15.88 15.26
CA ASP A 110 -1.93 15.18 15.53
C ASP A 110 -3.05 15.55 14.56
N THR A 111 -3.09 16.81 14.12
CA THR A 111 -4.09 17.31 13.16
C THR A 111 -3.97 16.71 11.76
N LYS A 112 -2.83 16.11 11.40
CA LYS A 112 -2.56 15.55 10.06
C LYS A 112 -2.33 14.04 10.08
N ILE A 113 -1.99 13.46 11.22
CA ILE A 113 -1.70 12.04 11.37
C ILE A 113 -2.67 11.44 12.37
N LYS A 114 -3.55 10.56 11.88
CA LYS A 114 -4.50 9.85 12.71
C LYS A 114 -3.77 8.99 13.75
N GLY A 115 -4.13 9.15 15.02
CA GLY A 115 -3.58 8.39 16.14
C GLY A 115 -2.42 9.06 16.87
N ASN A 116 -1.92 10.19 16.36
CA ASN A 116 -0.97 11.02 17.12
C ASN A 116 -1.71 11.77 18.23
N ASP A 117 -1.08 11.84 19.40
CA ASP A 117 -1.59 12.50 20.59
C ASP A 117 -0.54 13.50 21.11
N PRO A 118 -0.88 14.78 21.31
CA PRO A 118 0.05 15.79 21.79
C PRO A 118 0.68 15.47 23.15
N ALA A 119 -0.01 14.75 24.02
CA ALA A 119 0.43 14.38 25.35
C ALA A 119 1.18 13.03 25.38
N ASN A 120 0.76 12.08 24.55
CA ASN A 120 1.28 10.69 24.59
C ASN A 120 2.28 10.37 23.46
N GLY A 121 2.54 11.31 22.56
CA GLY A 121 3.45 11.14 21.43
C GLY A 121 2.76 10.57 20.19
N GLY A 122 3.56 10.27 19.16
CA GLY A 122 3.03 9.81 17.88
C GLY A 122 4.08 9.46 16.84
N ALA A 123 3.61 9.20 15.62
CA ALA A 123 4.42 8.91 14.45
C ALA A 123 4.77 10.19 13.67
N CYS A 124 5.90 10.17 12.97
CA CYS A 124 6.27 11.22 12.02
C CYS A 124 6.22 10.68 10.59
N ALA A 125 5.37 11.27 9.75
CA ALA A 125 5.29 10.92 8.33
C ALA A 125 6.46 11.58 7.57
N PRO A 126 7.31 10.79 6.87
CA PRO A 126 8.42 11.33 6.10
C PRO A 126 7.93 12.08 4.85
N PHE A 127 8.73 13.03 4.34
CA PHE A 127 8.40 13.79 3.12
C PHE A 127 8.07 12.88 1.92
N ARG A 128 8.76 11.76 1.78
CA ARG A 128 8.46 10.74 0.77
C ARG A 128 7.00 10.25 0.81
N ARG A 129 6.38 10.18 2.00
CA ARG A 129 4.97 9.79 2.19
C ARG A 129 4.01 10.97 2.06
N LEU A 130 4.41 12.16 2.53
CA LEU A 130 3.59 13.38 2.41
C LEU A 130 3.36 13.78 0.95
N PHE A 131 4.35 13.56 0.10
CA PHE A 131 4.29 13.85 -1.33
C PHE A 131 4.30 12.56 -2.15
N LEU A 132 3.53 11.56 -1.71
CA LEU A 132 3.26 10.37 -2.50
C LEU A 132 2.41 10.75 -3.73
N CYS A 133 2.68 10.11 -4.87
CA CYS A 133 1.88 10.29 -6.08
C CYS A 133 0.62 9.42 -6.01
N ASP A 134 -0.37 9.87 -5.24
CA ASP A 134 -1.65 9.22 -4.97
C ASP A 134 -2.85 10.12 -5.29
N HIS A 135 -2.64 11.21 -6.04
CA HIS A 135 -3.66 12.24 -6.28
C HIS A 135 -4.89 11.67 -7.01
N HIS A 136 -4.68 10.88 -8.06
CA HIS A 136 -5.76 10.29 -8.86
C HIS A 136 -6.66 9.36 -8.04
N LEU A 137 -6.10 8.66 -7.03
CA LEU A 137 -6.88 7.81 -6.12
C LEU A 137 -7.96 8.58 -5.35
N SER A 138 -7.76 9.88 -5.11
CA SER A 138 -8.75 10.74 -4.45
C SER A 138 -9.91 11.14 -5.37
N HIS A 139 -9.78 10.89 -6.67
CA HIS A 139 -10.73 11.23 -7.72
C HIS A 139 -11.28 9.99 -8.45
N MET A 140 -11.02 8.79 -7.92
CA MET A 140 -11.61 7.55 -8.42
C MET A 140 -13.13 7.60 -8.37
N ASN A 141 -13.75 6.99 -9.37
CA ASN A 141 -15.19 6.86 -9.44
C ASN A 141 -15.57 5.40 -9.23
N ALA A 142 -16.26 5.10 -8.13
CA ALA A 142 -16.69 3.73 -7.82
C ALA A 142 -17.59 3.10 -8.89
N GLY A 143 -18.29 3.90 -9.71
CA GLY A 143 -19.06 3.39 -10.85
C GLY A 143 -18.21 2.97 -12.06
N LYS A 144 -16.93 3.38 -12.11
CA LYS A 144 -15.96 3.05 -13.17
C LYS A 144 -14.87 2.10 -12.68
N THR A 145 -14.56 2.15 -11.39
CA THR A 145 -13.57 1.31 -10.71
C THR A 145 -14.30 0.35 -9.76
N ASN A 146 -15.02 -0.63 -10.32
CA ASN A 146 -15.83 -1.59 -9.57
C ASN A 146 -15.39 -3.05 -9.73
N THR A 147 -14.26 -3.30 -10.38
CA THR A 147 -13.64 -4.64 -10.50
C THR A 147 -12.24 -4.63 -9.90
N THR A 148 -11.73 -5.81 -9.55
CA THR A 148 -10.35 -5.99 -9.10
C THR A 148 -9.33 -5.57 -10.16
N ASP A 149 -9.66 -5.79 -11.43
CA ASP A 149 -8.82 -5.41 -12.56
C ASP A 149 -8.73 -3.89 -12.72
N ASN A 150 -9.87 -3.20 -12.66
CA ASN A 150 -9.91 -1.73 -12.74
C ASN A 150 -9.28 -1.08 -11.51
N LEU A 151 -9.39 -1.69 -10.33
CA LEU A 151 -8.74 -1.17 -9.12
C LEU A 151 -7.21 -1.39 -9.14
N LEU A 152 -6.72 -2.53 -9.65
CA LEU A 152 -5.28 -2.79 -9.79
C LEU A 152 -4.58 -1.79 -10.71
N LEU A 153 -5.32 -1.30 -11.70
CA LEU A 153 -4.87 -0.34 -12.70
C LEU A 153 -4.64 1.07 -12.12
N GLU A 154 -5.44 1.49 -11.13
CA GLU A 154 -5.31 2.79 -10.46
C GLU A 154 -4.24 2.73 -9.34
#